data_AF-A0A926U815-F1
#
_entry.id   AF-A0A926U815-F1
#
_cell.length_a   1.000
_cell.length_b   1.000
_cell.length_c   1.000
_cell.angle_alpha   90.00
_cell.angle_beta   90.00
_cell.angle_gamma   90.00
#
_symmetry.space_group_name_H-M   'P 1'
#
loop_
_entity.id
_entity.type
_entity.pdbx_description
1 polymer ?
#
loop_
_entity_poly.entity_id
_entity_poly.type
_entity_poly.pdbx_seq_one_letter_code
_entity_poly.pdbx_strand_id
1 'polypeptide(L)'
;MEPIFVDGRQPQIRQGIWSVADIFISLADNIQETFGLTPVEAMAAGLPVVVAGWDGYQDTVRHEVDGFRIPTLMPPAGCGLDLAVGYHDDSLNYSTYVGHASMMTAVDIDACAQALATLFTQPELRQRLGANGRQRAREVYDWRVVIAAYENFWQELAELRAAASSTAPCAPGMPANPLCDDPCQLLAHYPTQSLKPAQVLHLGAMATPEKLQLLRTTWMTNFGSSKRSSNAVIDQVLTAITNLGSLTVEEILQRYGGTEPASQTSLYRTLGYLLKFDVLCVKSNLECQLSEKEYLS
;
A
#
# COMPACT_ATOMS: atom_id res chain seq x y z
N MET A 1 -50.94 -15.23 -5.86
CA MET A 1 -50.56 -14.83 -4.50
C MET A 1 -49.51 -13.74 -4.66
N GLU A 2 -49.66 -12.60 -4.00
CA GLU A 2 -48.68 -11.50 -4.11
C GLU A 2 -47.47 -11.74 -3.19
N PRO A 3 -46.26 -11.28 -3.58
CA PRO A 3 -45.09 -11.38 -2.71
C PRO A 3 -45.26 -10.52 -1.46
N ILE A 4 -44.82 -11.05 -0.31
CA ILE A 4 -44.84 -10.34 0.97
C ILE A 4 -43.42 -9.90 1.30
N PHE A 5 -43.22 -8.60 1.50
CA PHE A 5 -41.94 -8.07 1.99
C PHE A 5 -41.87 -8.20 3.52
N VAL A 6 -40.80 -8.83 4.00
CA VAL A 6 -40.56 -9.06 5.43
C VAL A 6 -39.22 -8.42 5.80
N ASP A 7 -39.21 -7.46 6.73
CA ASP A 7 -38.02 -6.68 7.07
C ASP A 7 -37.05 -7.45 7.98
N GLY A 8 -35.97 -7.97 7.39
CA GLY A 8 -34.92 -8.71 8.09
C GLY A 8 -34.11 -7.90 9.12
N ARG A 9 -34.27 -6.58 9.20
CA ARG A 9 -33.64 -5.75 10.26
C ARG A 9 -34.34 -5.91 11.60
N GLN A 10 -35.56 -6.45 11.61
CA GLN A 10 -36.29 -6.73 12.84
C GLN A 10 -35.78 -8.03 13.48
N PRO A 11 -35.30 -8.02 14.74
CA PRO A 11 -34.65 -9.18 15.36
C PRO A 11 -35.49 -10.46 15.34
N GLN A 12 -36.79 -10.35 15.62
CA GLN A 12 -37.72 -11.47 15.65
C GLN A 12 -37.91 -12.14 14.28
N ILE A 13 -37.91 -11.34 13.20
CA ILE A 13 -37.96 -11.85 11.83
C ILE A 13 -36.66 -12.57 11.54
N ARG A 14 -35.52 -11.91 11.77
CA ARG A 14 -34.19 -12.44 11.48
C ARG A 14 -33.93 -13.81 12.14
N GLN A 15 -34.41 -14.00 13.36
CA GLN A 15 -34.27 -15.26 14.09
C GLN A 15 -35.22 -16.36 13.59
N GLY A 16 -36.48 -16.01 13.29
CA GLY A 16 -37.50 -16.99 12.92
C GLY A 16 -37.50 -17.39 11.44
N ILE A 17 -37.04 -16.50 10.55
CA ILE A 17 -37.23 -16.66 9.09
C ILE A 17 -36.62 -17.95 8.55
N TRP A 18 -35.48 -18.37 9.09
CA TRP A 18 -34.80 -19.61 8.71
C TRP A 18 -35.64 -20.86 8.98
N SER A 19 -36.44 -20.86 10.04
CA SER A 19 -37.24 -22.03 10.45
C SER A 19 -38.51 -22.22 9.61
N VAL A 20 -38.94 -21.17 8.92
CA VAL A 20 -40.15 -21.18 8.08
C VAL A 20 -39.84 -21.15 6.59
N ALA A 21 -38.56 -21.01 6.22
CA ALA A 21 -38.12 -21.04 4.84
C ALA A 21 -37.95 -22.48 4.34
N ASP A 22 -38.20 -22.68 3.05
CA ASP A 22 -37.94 -23.96 2.35
C ASP A 22 -36.64 -23.93 1.53
N ILE A 23 -36.26 -22.74 1.06
CA ILE A 23 -35.14 -22.49 0.15
C ILE A 23 -34.55 -21.13 0.50
N PHE A 24 -33.22 -21.02 0.49
CA PHE A 24 -32.52 -19.75 0.54
C PHE A 24 -31.99 -19.37 -0.84
N ILE A 25 -32.09 -18.09 -1.20
CA ILE A 25 -31.57 -17.56 -2.45
C ILE A 25 -30.72 -16.30 -2.20
N SER A 26 -29.55 -16.24 -2.83
CA SER A 26 -28.69 -15.05 -2.85
C SER A 26 -27.96 -14.94 -4.19
N LEU A 27 -28.39 -14.00 -5.04
CA LEU A 27 -27.81 -13.78 -6.36
C LEU A 27 -26.88 -12.56 -6.36
N ALA A 28 -25.99 -12.47 -5.36
CA ALA A 28 -25.04 -11.37 -5.28
C ALA A 28 -24.11 -11.35 -6.51
N ASP A 29 -23.96 -10.16 -7.09
CA ASP A 29 -23.21 -9.85 -8.31
C ASP A 29 -22.08 -8.83 -8.05
N ASN A 30 -21.86 -8.47 -6.78
CA ASN A 30 -20.88 -7.48 -6.37
C ASN A 30 -19.56 -8.15 -5.93
N ILE A 31 -18.44 -7.50 -6.22
CA ILE A 31 -17.09 -7.96 -5.83
C ILE A 31 -16.81 -7.87 -4.31
N GLN A 32 -17.76 -7.34 -3.52
CA GLN A 32 -17.61 -7.23 -2.06
C GLN A 32 -18.08 -8.49 -1.34
N GLU A 33 -18.98 -9.24 -1.96
CA GLU A 33 -19.44 -10.51 -1.45
C GLU A 33 -18.34 -11.54 -1.63
N THR A 34 -17.64 -11.79 -0.52
CA THR A 34 -16.52 -12.72 -0.43
C THR A 34 -17.05 -14.02 0.16
N PHE A 35 -16.88 -14.25 1.46
CA PHE A 35 -17.13 -15.54 2.08
C PHE A 35 -18.58 -16.04 2.02
N GLY A 36 -19.59 -15.16 2.03
CA GLY A 36 -20.99 -15.59 2.06
C GLY A 36 -21.43 -16.23 3.38
N LEU A 37 -21.41 -15.44 4.46
CA LEU A 37 -21.91 -15.87 5.76
C LEU A 37 -23.39 -16.29 5.71
N THR A 38 -24.23 -15.56 4.98
CA THR A 38 -25.67 -15.83 4.92
C THR A 38 -26.02 -17.15 4.21
N PRO A 39 -25.37 -17.56 3.09
CA PRO A 39 -25.44 -18.94 2.61
C PRO A 39 -25.06 -19.98 3.66
N VAL A 40 -23.99 -19.76 4.43
CA VAL A 40 -23.55 -20.71 5.46
C VAL A 40 -24.55 -20.80 6.62
N GLU A 41 -25.16 -19.69 7.02
CA GLU A 41 -26.25 -19.65 8.01
C GLU A 41 -27.48 -20.44 7.50
N ALA A 42 -27.85 -20.26 6.23
CA ALA A 42 -28.93 -21.01 5.60
C ALA A 42 -28.64 -22.52 5.54
N MET A 43 -27.41 -22.88 5.15
CA MET A 43 -26.92 -24.26 5.17
C MET A 43 -26.99 -24.83 6.59
N ALA A 44 -26.55 -24.09 7.61
CA ALA A 44 -26.63 -24.52 9.02
C ALA A 44 -28.07 -24.74 9.49
N ALA A 45 -29.02 -23.94 8.99
CA ALA A 45 -30.46 -24.14 9.20
C ALA A 45 -31.03 -25.35 8.45
N GLY A 46 -30.26 -25.98 7.55
CA GLY A 46 -30.68 -27.13 6.77
C GLY A 46 -31.48 -26.78 5.52
N LEU A 47 -31.33 -25.56 5.00
CA LEU A 47 -31.96 -25.12 3.76
C LEU A 47 -31.04 -25.43 2.57
N PRO A 48 -31.57 -25.92 1.43
CA PRO A 48 -30.81 -25.83 0.20
C PRO A 48 -30.61 -24.36 -0.18
N VAL A 49 -29.45 -24.05 -0.73
CA VAL A 49 -29.10 -22.70 -1.15
C VAL A 49 -29.08 -22.59 -2.67
N VAL A 50 -29.61 -21.50 -3.22
CA VAL A 50 -29.49 -21.13 -4.63
C VAL A 50 -28.70 -19.83 -4.68
N VAL A 51 -27.43 -19.92 -5.07
CA VAL A 51 -26.47 -18.81 -4.98
C VAL A 51 -25.90 -18.47 -6.34
N ALA A 52 -25.44 -17.23 -6.53
CA ALA A 52 -24.62 -16.91 -7.69
C ALA A 52 -23.34 -17.77 -7.69
N GLY A 53 -22.93 -18.24 -8.87
CA GLY A 53 -21.64 -18.85 -9.13
C GLY A 53 -20.56 -17.78 -9.18
N TRP A 54 -20.44 -17.02 -8.10
CA TRP A 54 -19.62 -15.82 -7.98
C TRP A 54 -18.69 -15.96 -6.76
N ASP A 55 -17.43 -15.55 -6.94
CA ASP A 55 -16.32 -15.58 -5.97
C ASP A 55 -16.51 -16.51 -4.76
N GLY A 56 -16.60 -15.99 -3.53
CA GLY A 56 -16.53 -16.86 -2.35
C GLY A 56 -17.78 -17.69 -2.06
N TYR A 57 -18.90 -17.49 -2.78
CA TYR A 57 -19.97 -18.49 -2.79
C TYR A 57 -19.51 -19.80 -3.47
N GLN A 58 -18.57 -19.72 -4.42
CA GLN A 58 -18.02 -20.91 -5.08
C GLN A 58 -17.22 -21.80 -4.11
N ASP A 59 -16.56 -21.19 -3.11
CA ASP A 59 -15.80 -21.92 -2.10
C ASP A 59 -16.69 -22.53 -1.02
N THR A 60 -17.76 -21.81 -0.65
CA THR A 60 -18.62 -22.25 0.45
C THR A 60 -19.65 -23.28 0.03
N VAL A 61 -20.22 -23.17 -1.18
CA VAL A 61 -21.34 -23.98 -1.68
C VAL A 61 -20.89 -24.95 -2.77
N ARG A 62 -21.12 -26.25 -2.59
CA ARG A 62 -20.87 -27.26 -3.63
C ARG A 62 -22.11 -27.44 -4.50
N HIS A 63 -21.97 -27.14 -5.79
CA HIS A 63 -23.03 -27.27 -6.80
C HIS A 63 -23.61 -28.69 -6.81
N GLU A 64 -24.95 -28.79 -6.78
CA GLU A 64 -25.75 -30.03 -6.73
C GLU A 64 -25.52 -30.95 -5.53
N VAL A 65 -24.73 -30.50 -4.54
CA VAL A 65 -24.46 -31.23 -3.30
C VAL A 65 -25.09 -30.53 -2.10
N ASP A 66 -24.84 -29.23 -1.94
CA ASP A 66 -25.41 -28.41 -0.85
C ASP A 66 -26.53 -27.50 -1.37
N GLY A 67 -26.52 -27.23 -2.67
CA GLY A 67 -27.36 -26.24 -3.32
C GLY A 67 -26.98 -26.04 -4.79
N PHE A 68 -27.56 -25.06 -5.45
CA PHE A 68 -27.25 -24.72 -6.84
C PHE A 68 -26.42 -23.43 -6.90
N ARG A 69 -25.29 -23.50 -7.62
CA ARG A 69 -24.54 -22.32 -8.06
C ARG A 69 -25.00 -21.92 -9.46
N ILE A 70 -25.52 -20.72 -9.60
CA ILE A 70 -26.08 -20.20 -10.85
C ILE A 70 -24.97 -19.57 -11.69
N PRO A 71 -24.83 -19.90 -12.98
CA PRO A 71 -23.80 -19.33 -13.84
C PRO A 71 -23.79 -17.80 -13.84
N THR A 72 -22.60 -17.22 -13.89
CA THR A 72 -22.38 -15.77 -13.98
C THR A 72 -21.47 -15.43 -15.16
N LEU A 73 -21.57 -14.20 -15.65
CA LEU A 73 -20.74 -13.65 -16.71
C LEU A 73 -20.25 -12.26 -16.32
N MET A 74 -19.01 -11.95 -16.69
CA MET A 74 -18.44 -10.60 -16.61
C MET A 74 -17.60 -10.33 -17.87
N PRO A 75 -17.37 -9.05 -18.24
CA PRO A 75 -16.46 -8.70 -19.33
C PRO A 75 -15.06 -9.31 -19.15
N PRO A 76 -14.33 -9.55 -20.27
CA PRO A 76 -12.99 -10.12 -20.21
C PRO A 76 -11.98 -9.19 -19.52
N ALA A 77 -10.84 -9.75 -19.12
CA ALA A 77 -9.75 -9.00 -18.51
C ALA A 77 -9.32 -7.80 -19.38
N GLY A 78 -9.10 -6.66 -18.75
CA GLY A 78 -8.75 -5.40 -19.41
C GLY A 78 -9.92 -4.45 -19.66
N CYS A 79 -11.18 -4.89 -19.55
CA CYS A 79 -12.37 -4.06 -19.75
C CYS A 79 -12.76 -3.13 -18.59
N GLY A 80 -11.92 -3.00 -17.56
CA GLY A 80 -12.18 -2.15 -16.39
C GLY A 80 -11.00 -1.25 -15.99
N LEU A 81 -10.06 -1.00 -16.91
CA LEU A 81 -8.86 -0.21 -16.60
C LEU A 81 -9.21 1.24 -16.23
N ASP A 82 -10.18 1.84 -16.91
CA ASP A 82 -10.71 3.16 -16.61
C ASP A 82 -11.31 3.23 -15.19
N LEU A 83 -12.04 2.20 -14.76
CA LEU A 83 -12.56 2.10 -13.39
C LEU A 83 -11.41 1.99 -12.37
N ALA A 84 -10.38 1.21 -12.67
CA ALA A 84 -9.22 1.04 -11.79
C ALA A 84 -8.38 2.33 -11.68
N VAL A 85 -8.14 3.02 -12.81
CA VAL A 85 -7.47 4.33 -12.84
C VAL A 85 -8.29 5.35 -12.05
N GLY A 86 -9.60 5.38 -12.28
CA GLY A 86 -10.48 6.32 -11.57
C GLY A 86 -10.53 6.07 -10.07
N TYR A 87 -10.43 4.82 -9.63
CA TYR A 87 -10.30 4.52 -8.19
C TYR A 87 -8.93 4.94 -7.63
N HIS A 88 -7.86 4.78 -8.41
CA HIS A 88 -6.50 5.08 -7.98
C HIS A 88 -6.18 6.59 -7.89
N ASP A 89 -6.78 7.39 -8.76
CA ASP A 89 -6.61 8.86 -8.79
C ASP A 89 -7.67 9.61 -7.96
N ASP A 90 -8.45 8.87 -7.15
CA ASP A 90 -9.54 9.36 -6.31
C ASP A 90 -10.71 10.03 -7.08
N SER A 91 -10.80 9.90 -8.41
CA SER A 91 -11.97 10.37 -9.18
C SER A 91 -13.22 9.49 -8.98
N LEU A 92 -13.04 8.22 -8.62
CA LEU A 92 -14.07 7.29 -8.16
C LEU A 92 -13.81 6.91 -6.71
N ASN A 93 -14.80 7.10 -5.83
CA ASN A 93 -14.74 6.49 -4.51
C ASN A 93 -14.99 4.97 -4.59
N TYR A 94 -14.66 4.28 -3.50
CA TYR A 94 -14.81 2.82 -3.40
C TYR A 94 -16.21 2.31 -3.75
N SER A 95 -17.26 2.96 -3.23
CA SER A 95 -18.65 2.53 -3.47
C SER A 95 -19.04 2.66 -4.94
N THR A 96 -18.61 3.73 -5.61
CA THR A 96 -18.85 3.92 -7.05
C THR A 96 -18.07 2.92 -7.90
N TYR A 97 -16.80 2.66 -7.56
CA TYR A 97 -15.98 1.66 -8.24
C TYR A 97 -16.61 0.27 -8.19
N VAL A 98 -16.98 -0.20 -7.00
CA VAL A 98 -17.65 -1.49 -6.82
C VAL A 98 -19.00 -1.51 -7.53
N GLY A 99 -19.78 -0.43 -7.43
CA GLY A 99 -21.07 -0.32 -8.11
C GLY A 99 -20.94 -0.48 -9.63
N HIS A 100 -19.96 0.19 -10.25
CA HIS A 100 -19.67 0.03 -11.68
C HIS A 100 -19.24 -1.40 -12.03
N ALA A 101 -18.39 -2.02 -11.20
CA ALA A 101 -18.00 -3.43 -11.39
C ALA A 101 -19.22 -4.37 -11.32
N SER A 102 -20.12 -4.16 -10.35
CA SER A 102 -21.35 -4.93 -10.18
C SER A 102 -22.26 -4.83 -11.40
N MET A 103 -22.41 -3.65 -11.98
CA MET A 103 -23.25 -3.41 -13.17
C MET A 103 -22.78 -4.18 -14.42
N MET A 104 -21.56 -4.69 -14.43
CA MET A 104 -21.01 -5.49 -15.52
C MET A 104 -21.16 -7.00 -15.28
N THR A 105 -21.62 -7.42 -14.10
CA THR A 105 -21.78 -8.82 -13.75
C THR A 105 -23.22 -9.25 -13.99
N ALA A 106 -23.40 -10.31 -14.77
CA ALA A 106 -24.70 -10.89 -15.05
C ALA A 106 -24.84 -12.26 -14.39
N VAL A 107 -26.04 -12.56 -13.89
CA VAL A 107 -26.43 -13.87 -13.37
C VAL A 107 -27.46 -14.50 -14.32
N ASP A 108 -27.32 -15.79 -14.63
CA ASP A 108 -28.26 -16.51 -15.49
C ASP A 108 -29.61 -16.74 -14.79
N ILE A 109 -30.59 -15.90 -15.12
CA ILE A 109 -31.91 -15.92 -14.51
C ILE A 109 -32.72 -17.16 -14.91
N ASP A 110 -32.53 -17.69 -16.12
CA ASP A 110 -33.24 -18.89 -16.58
C ASP A 110 -32.73 -20.13 -15.83
N ALA A 111 -31.40 -20.23 -15.64
CA ALA A 111 -30.81 -21.27 -14.82
C ALA A 111 -31.27 -21.18 -13.35
N CYS A 112 -31.39 -19.96 -12.81
CA CYS A 112 -31.94 -19.74 -11.47
C CYS A 112 -33.39 -20.22 -11.36
N ALA A 113 -34.24 -19.82 -12.32
CA ALA A 113 -35.63 -20.23 -12.36
C ALA A 113 -35.78 -21.76 -12.46
N GLN A 114 -34.95 -22.41 -13.28
CA GLN A 114 -34.92 -23.86 -13.40
C GLN A 114 -34.49 -24.55 -12.10
N ALA A 115 -33.47 -24.03 -11.41
CA ALA A 115 -33.04 -24.55 -10.11
C ALA A 115 -34.17 -24.45 -9.06
N LEU A 116 -34.83 -23.30 -8.98
CA LEU A 116 -35.98 -23.10 -8.08
C LEU A 116 -37.15 -24.03 -8.42
N ALA A 117 -37.53 -24.13 -9.70
CA ALA A 117 -38.59 -25.03 -10.15
C ALA A 117 -38.29 -26.50 -9.80
N THR A 118 -37.02 -26.90 -9.92
CA THR A 118 -36.55 -28.23 -9.52
C THR A 118 -36.73 -28.44 -8.02
N LEU A 119 -36.31 -27.49 -7.18
CA LEU A 119 -36.47 -27.58 -5.72
C LEU A 119 -37.93 -27.55 -5.26
N PHE A 120 -38.80 -26.81 -5.95
CA PHE A 120 -40.23 -26.76 -5.65
C PHE A 120 -40.94 -28.07 -5.97
N THR A 121 -40.51 -28.77 -7.02
CA THR A 121 -41.16 -30.00 -7.49
C THR A 121 -40.54 -31.27 -6.90
N GLN A 122 -39.32 -31.20 -6.35
CA GLN A 122 -38.58 -32.35 -5.83
C GLN A 122 -38.27 -32.19 -4.32
N PRO A 123 -39.22 -32.52 -3.42
CA PRO A 123 -39.03 -32.32 -1.98
C PRO A 123 -37.90 -33.17 -1.38
N GLU A 124 -37.66 -34.38 -1.90
CA GLU A 124 -36.54 -35.23 -1.45
C GLU A 124 -35.18 -34.63 -1.79
N LEU A 125 -35.06 -34.03 -2.98
CA LEU A 125 -33.84 -33.32 -3.40
C LEU A 125 -33.57 -32.14 -2.45
N ARG A 126 -34.59 -31.32 -2.18
CA ARG A 126 -34.49 -30.20 -1.24
C ARG A 126 -34.02 -30.64 0.14
N GLN A 127 -34.60 -31.71 0.69
CA GLN A 127 -34.18 -32.25 1.99
C GLN A 127 -32.73 -32.76 1.96
N ARG A 128 -32.33 -33.46 0.89
CA ARG A 128 -30.97 -33.97 0.72
C ARG A 128 -29.93 -32.85 0.65
N LEU A 129 -30.16 -31.86 -0.21
CA LEU A 129 -29.25 -30.72 -0.37
C LEU A 129 -29.13 -29.91 0.93
N GLY A 130 -30.26 -29.63 1.60
CA GLY A 130 -30.26 -28.95 2.90
C GLY A 130 -29.53 -29.74 4.00
N ALA A 131 -29.71 -31.06 4.05
CA ALA A 131 -29.00 -31.91 5.01
C ALA A 131 -27.47 -31.92 4.77
N ASN A 132 -27.05 -31.99 3.52
CA ASN A 132 -25.63 -31.91 3.13
C ASN A 132 -25.03 -30.55 3.48
N GLY A 133 -25.75 -29.46 3.20
CA GLY A 133 -25.34 -28.11 3.56
C GLY A 133 -25.14 -27.98 5.08
N ARG A 134 -26.08 -28.49 5.87
CA ARG A 134 -25.99 -28.48 7.34
C ARG A 134 -24.81 -29.28 7.86
N GLN A 135 -24.54 -30.43 7.25
CA GLN A 135 -23.38 -31.24 7.60
C GLN A 135 -22.09 -30.47 7.33
N ARG A 136 -21.93 -29.89 6.14
CA ARG A 136 -20.76 -29.08 5.77
C ARG A 136 -20.58 -27.88 6.70
N ALA A 137 -21.65 -27.16 7.01
CA ALA A 137 -21.59 -26.02 7.93
C ALA A 137 -21.02 -26.42 9.29
N ARG A 138 -21.40 -27.58 9.84
CA ARG A 138 -20.87 -28.10 11.10
C ARG A 138 -19.44 -28.61 11.01
N GLU A 139 -19.08 -29.25 9.90
CA GLU A 139 -17.77 -29.88 9.73
C GLU A 139 -16.65 -28.91 9.36
N VAL A 140 -16.99 -27.79 8.71
CA VAL A 140 -16.01 -26.87 8.14
C VAL A 140 -16.10 -25.47 8.75
N TYR A 141 -17.31 -24.96 8.97
CA TYR A 141 -17.53 -23.54 9.31
C TYR A 141 -17.97 -23.31 10.75
N ASP A 142 -18.16 -24.37 11.54
CA ASP A 142 -18.41 -24.24 12.96
C ASP A 142 -17.21 -23.58 13.64
N TRP A 143 -17.47 -22.66 14.57
CA TRP A 143 -16.43 -21.93 15.29
C TRP A 143 -15.41 -22.85 15.95
N ARG A 144 -15.81 -24.04 16.42
CA ARG A 144 -14.86 -25.01 17.00
C ARG A 144 -13.84 -25.51 16.00
N VAL A 145 -14.24 -25.69 14.75
CA VAL A 145 -13.34 -26.13 13.66
C VAL A 145 -12.45 -24.97 13.22
N VAL A 146 -13.04 -23.81 12.98
CA VAL A 146 -12.32 -22.62 12.51
C VAL A 146 -11.28 -22.17 13.52
N ILE A 147 -11.63 -22.05 14.81
CA ILE A 147 -10.71 -21.62 15.86
C ILE A 147 -9.55 -22.61 15.99
N ALA A 148 -9.80 -23.91 15.99
CA ALA A 148 -8.75 -24.91 16.05
C ALA A 148 -7.79 -24.83 14.84
N ALA A 149 -8.30 -24.53 13.64
CA ALA A 149 -7.46 -24.32 12.47
C ALA A 149 -6.54 -23.08 12.62
N TYR A 150 -7.07 -21.99 13.16
CA TYR A 150 -6.26 -20.79 13.46
C TYR A 150 -5.19 -21.07 14.53
N GLU A 151 -5.54 -21.77 15.61
CA GLU A 151 -4.59 -22.13 16.67
C GLU A 151 -3.44 -22.99 16.12
N ASN A 152 -3.75 -23.99 15.29
CA ASN A 152 -2.74 -24.82 14.63
C ASN A 152 -1.83 -23.99 13.72
N PHE A 153 -2.41 -23.08 12.92
CA PHE A 153 -1.64 -22.22 12.03
C PHE A 153 -0.72 -21.27 12.81
N TRP A 154 -1.19 -20.69 13.92
CA TRP A 154 -0.34 -19.86 14.77
C TRP A 154 0.79 -20.64 15.42
N GLN A 155 0.55 -21.89 15.81
CA GLN A 155 1.59 -22.77 16.32
C GLN A 155 2.66 -23.03 15.24
N GLU A 156 2.25 -23.38 14.02
CA GLU A 156 3.16 -23.57 12.88
C GLU A 156 4.00 -22.31 12.62
N LEU A 157 3.37 -21.13 12.57
CA LEU A 157 4.10 -19.87 12.41
C LEU A 157 5.07 -19.59 13.56
N ALA A 158 4.71 -19.95 14.79
CA ALA A 158 5.59 -19.80 15.95
C ALA A 158 6.80 -20.72 15.86
N GLU A 159 6.62 -21.96 15.42
CA GLU A 159 7.70 -22.94 15.17
C GLU A 159 8.63 -22.47 14.06
N LEU A 160 8.07 -22.01 12.93
CA LEU A 160 8.85 -21.43 11.83
C LEU A 160 9.67 -20.22 12.29
N ARG A 161 9.06 -19.31 13.07
CA ARG A 161 9.76 -18.15 13.62
C ARG A 161 10.87 -18.54 14.59
N ALA A 162 10.65 -19.55 15.43
CA ALA A 162 11.65 -20.03 16.39
C ALA A 162 12.83 -20.72 15.70
N ALA A 163 12.59 -21.41 14.59
CA ALA A 163 13.62 -22.07 13.79
C ALA A 163 14.35 -21.09 12.84
N ALA A 164 13.72 -19.98 12.47
CA ALA A 164 14.31 -18.98 11.57
C ALA A 164 15.41 -18.17 12.25
N SER A 165 16.49 -17.91 11.50
CA SER A 165 17.49 -16.93 11.92
C SER A 165 16.85 -15.54 12.02
N SER A 166 16.82 -14.96 13.21
CA SER A 166 16.29 -13.61 13.44
C SER A 166 17.16 -12.49 12.83
N THR A 167 18.34 -12.85 12.32
CA THR A 167 19.23 -11.97 11.60
C THR A 167 19.37 -12.44 10.16
N ALA A 168 18.79 -11.68 9.23
CA ALA A 168 19.15 -11.74 7.83
C ALA A 168 20.34 -10.77 7.62
N PRO A 169 21.50 -11.23 7.15
CA PRO A 169 22.58 -10.32 6.81
C PRO A 169 22.09 -9.36 5.73
N CYS A 170 22.44 -8.08 5.86
CA CYS A 170 22.17 -7.10 4.82
C CYS A 170 22.83 -7.58 3.53
N ALA A 171 22.03 -7.79 2.48
CA ALA A 171 22.56 -8.19 1.19
C ALA A 171 23.48 -7.05 0.66
N PRO A 172 24.62 -7.36 0.04
CA PRO A 172 25.51 -6.35 -0.51
C PRO A 172 24.76 -5.39 -1.45
N GLY A 173 24.80 -4.09 -1.16
CA GLY A 173 24.13 -3.05 -1.96
C GLY A 173 22.65 -2.81 -1.62
N MET A 174 22.06 -3.55 -0.68
CA MET A 174 20.69 -3.32 -0.19
C MET A 174 20.70 -2.41 1.03
N PRO A 175 19.62 -1.66 1.29
CA PRO A 175 19.49 -0.88 2.51
C PRO A 175 19.46 -1.79 3.74
N ALA A 176 20.00 -1.29 4.85
CA ALA A 176 19.92 -1.96 6.15
C ALA A 176 18.46 -2.14 6.63
N ASN A 177 17.53 -1.32 6.14
CA ASN A 177 16.11 -1.46 6.36
C ASN A 177 15.36 -1.25 5.03
N PRO A 178 14.62 -2.26 4.51
CA PRO A 178 13.94 -2.17 3.22
C PRO A 178 12.83 -1.10 3.17
N LEU A 179 12.36 -0.62 4.32
CA LEU A 179 11.37 0.45 4.42
C LEU A 179 12.00 1.83 4.72
N CYS A 180 13.32 1.90 4.92
CA CYS A 180 14.04 3.11 5.30
C CYS A 180 15.43 3.15 4.64
N ASP A 181 15.46 3.29 3.31
CA ASP A 181 16.70 3.51 2.56
C ASP A 181 17.22 4.95 2.72
N ASP A 182 18.51 5.16 2.47
CA ASP A 182 19.12 6.49 2.43
C ASP A 182 18.55 7.30 1.25
N PRO A 183 17.91 8.46 1.47
CA PRO A 183 17.38 9.29 0.39
C PRO A 183 18.45 9.69 -0.64
N CYS A 184 19.72 9.85 -0.23
CA CYS A 184 20.81 10.16 -1.14
C CYS A 184 21.19 8.98 -2.05
N GLN A 185 20.91 7.75 -1.64
CA GLN A 185 21.09 6.54 -2.45
C GLN A 185 19.85 6.30 -3.33
N LEU A 186 18.66 6.31 -2.73
CA LEU A 186 17.40 6.07 -3.41
C LEU A 186 17.15 7.06 -4.57
N LEU A 187 17.47 8.33 -4.34
CA LEU A 187 17.26 9.42 -5.30
C LEU A 187 18.54 9.83 -6.05
N ALA A 188 19.58 8.97 -6.06
CA ALA A 188 20.88 9.29 -6.64
C ALA A 188 20.82 9.67 -8.14
N HIS A 189 19.77 9.24 -8.85
CA HIS A 189 19.55 9.51 -10.26
C HIS A 189 18.81 10.83 -10.56
N TYR A 190 18.31 11.53 -9.52
CA TYR A 190 17.59 12.80 -9.67
C TYR A 190 18.52 14.00 -9.92
N PRO A 191 19.62 14.21 -9.17
CA PRO A 191 20.48 15.36 -9.41
C PRO A 191 21.35 15.14 -10.66
N THR A 192 21.52 16.19 -11.48
CA THR A 192 22.43 16.15 -12.63
C THR A 192 23.88 15.86 -12.24
N GLN A 193 24.29 16.26 -11.04
CA GLN A 193 25.62 16.02 -10.48
C GLN A 193 25.55 15.82 -8.96
N SER A 194 26.42 14.94 -8.44
CA SER A 194 26.65 14.77 -7.01
C SER A 194 27.86 15.58 -6.54
N LEU A 195 27.87 16.03 -5.28
CA LEU A 195 28.98 16.76 -4.69
C LEU A 195 30.20 15.84 -4.50
N LYS A 196 31.27 16.06 -5.27
CA LYS A 196 32.47 15.21 -5.26
C LYS A 196 33.51 15.72 -4.25
N PRO A 197 34.37 14.84 -3.67
CA PRO A 197 35.47 15.26 -2.79
C PRO A 197 36.40 16.32 -3.42
N ALA A 198 36.71 16.18 -4.70
CA ALA A 198 37.56 17.13 -5.43
C ALA A 198 36.86 18.45 -5.83
N GLN A 199 35.57 18.62 -5.51
CA GLN A 199 34.83 19.83 -5.89
C GLN A 199 35.36 21.03 -5.10
N VAL A 200 35.77 22.09 -5.80
CA VAL A 200 36.25 23.34 -5.19
C VAL A 200 35.05 24.22 -4.86
N LEU A 201 34.98 24.68 -3.60
CA LEU A 201 33.95 25.56 -3.08
C LEU A 201 34.52 26.96 -2.79
N HIS A 202 33.75 27.97 -3.16
CA HIS A 202 34.03 29.38 -2.91
C HIS A 202 32.90 30.00 -2.07
N LEU A 203 33.12 31.20 -1.53
CA LEU A 203 32.03 31.98 -0.95
C LEU A 203 31.08 32.45 -2.06
N GLY A 204 29.78 32.22 -1.86
CA GLY A 204 28.72 32.76 -2.71
C GLY A 204 28.25 34.14 -2.23
N ALA A 205 27.27 34.73 -2.91
CA ALA A 205 26.82 36.10 -2.64
C ALA A 205 26.09 36.24 -1.30
N MET A 206 25.69 35.13 -0.67
CA MET A 206 25.00 35.10 0.62
C MET A 206 25.93 34.91 1.83
N ALA A 207 27.25 34.85 1.62
CA ALA A 207 28.25 34.66 2.67
C ALA A 207 28.57 35.93 3.50
N THR A 208 27.56 36.75 3.83
CA THR A 208 27.75 37.91 4.73
C THR A 208 27.14 37.63 6.11
N PRO A 209 27.67 38.22 7.20
CA PRO A 209 27.15 37.99 8.55
C PRO A 209 25.64 38.25 8.70
N GLU A 210 25.13 39.32 8.07
CA GLU A 210 23.71 39.71 8.15
C GLU A 210 22.81 38.67 7.47
N LYS A 211 23.22 38.20 6.29
CA LYS A 211 22.48 37.21 5.51
C LYS A 211 22.53 35.82 6.16
N LEU A 212 23.69 35.43 6.69
CA LEU A 212 23.84 34.20 7.48
C LEU A 212 22.94 34.22 8.71
N GLN A 213 22.87 35.35 9.41
CA GLN A 213 21.98 35.50 10.55
C GLN A 213 20.50 35.37 10.14
N LEU A 214 20.10 35.96 9.01
CA LEU A 214 18.76 35.80 8.46
C LEU A 214 18.42 34.34 8.13
N LEU A 215 19.35 33.60 7.52
CA LEU A 215 19.18 32.17 7.23
C LEU A 215 19.03 31.32 8.49
N ARG A 216 19.72 31.68 9.59
CA ARG A 216 19.67 30.98 10.89
C ARG A 216 18.39 31.25 11.67
N THR A 217 17.81 32.44 11.54
CA THR A 217 16.62 32.84 12.32
C THR A 217 15.31 32.58 11.59
N THR A 218 15.33 32.54 10.26
CA THR A 218 14.14 32.24 9.46
C THR A 218 13.83 30.74 9.53
N TRP A 219 12.63 30.39 9.99
CA TRP A 219 12.23 28.98 10.20
C TRP A 219 12.42 28.10 8.95
N MET A 220 11.98 28.60 7.79
CA MET A 220 12.00 27.82 6.54
C MET A 220 13.42 27.54 6.04
N THR A 221 14.33 28.49 6.21
CA THR A 221 15.73 28.32 5.82
C THR A 221 16.48 27.51 6.88
N ASN A 222 16.19 27.69 8.17
CA ASN A 222 16.88 26.93 9.21
C ASN A 222 16.28 25.54 9.48
N PHE A 223 15.22 25.14 8.78
CA PHE A 223 14.59 23.83 8.94
C PHE A 223 15.63 22.69 8.82
N GLY A 224 15.59 21.70 9.73
CA GLY A 224 16.53 20.58 9.74
C GLY A 224 17.93 20.89 10.30
N SER A 225 18.11 21.98 11.06
CA SER A 225 19.40 22.37 11.66
C SER A 225 20.04 21.27 12.52
N SER A 226 19.26 20.44 13.18
CA SER A 226 19.73 19.29 13.97
C SER A 226 20.34 18.16 13.14
N LYS A 227 20.23 18.20 11.80
CA LYS A 227 20.81 17.22 10.87
C LYS A 227 22.02 17.77 10.08
N ARG A 228 22.48 18.98 10.43
CA ARG A 228 23.64 19.68 9.89
C ARG A 228 24.70 19.87 10.98
N SER A 229 25.90 20.29 10.59
CA SER A 229 26.96 20.71 11.50
C SER A 229 26.55 21.97 12.25
N SER A 230 27.16 22.18 13.42
CA SER A 230 26.87 23.34 14.27
C SER A 230 27.25 24.66 13.59
N ASN A 231 26.62 25.76 14.01
CA ASN A 231 26.96 27.09 13.50
C ASN A 231 28.44 27.44 13.70
N ALA A 232 29.06 26.98 14.79
CA ALA A 232 30.49 27.18 15.03
C ALA A 232 31.36 26.51 13.94
N VAL A 233 31.02 25.29 13.52
CA VAL A 233 31.72 24.60 12.42
C VAL A 233 31.48 25.32 11.10
N ILE A 234 30.24 25.76 10.83
CA ILE A 234 29.93 26.54 9.64
C ILE A 234 30.77 27.82 9.59
N ASP A 235 30.84 28.58 10.69
CA ASP A 235 31.60 29.82 10.78
C ASP A 235 33.11 29.57 10.59
N GLN A 236 33.65 28.47 11.10
CA GLN A 236 35.05 28.07 10.87
C GLN A 236 35.32 27.74 9.40
N VAL A 237 34.43 27.00 8.73
CA VAL A 237 34.55 26.68 7.29
C VAL A 237 34.53 27.96 6.46
N LEU A 238 33.55 28.85 6.71
CA LEU A 238 33.45 30.11 5.98
C LEU A 238 34.67 30.99 6.20
N THR A 239 35.15 31.12 7.45
CA THR A 239 36.38 31.87 7.77
C THR A 239 37.61 31.31 7.04
N ALA A 240 37.73 29.98 6.96
CA ALA A 240 38.84 29.35 6.25
C ALA A 240 38.79 29.64 4.74
N ILE A 241 37.60 29.60 4.12
CA ILE A 241 37.44 29.95 2.71
C ILE A 241 37.66 31.44 2.48
N THR A 242 37.25 32.33 3.38
CA THR A 242 37.59 33.77 3.33
C THR A 242 39.10 33.98 3.27
N ASN A 243 39.86 33.25 4.09
CA ASN A 243 41.31 33.42 4.20
C ASN A 243 42.09 32.76 3.05
N LEU A 244 41.62 31.61 2.56
CA LEU A 244 42.31 30.80 1.56
C LEU A 244 41.76 30.99 0.13
N GLY A 245 40.65 31.72 -0.02
CA GLY A 245 39.95 31.97 -1.28
C GLY A 245 39.04 30.81 -1.72
N SER A 246 39.46 29.57 -1.51
CA SER A 246 38.68 28.37 -1.82
C SER A 246 39.18 27.16 -1.07
N LEU A 247 38.32 26.15 -0.92
CA LEU A 247 38.70 24.83 -0.42
C LEU A 247 37.97 23.74 -1.19
N THR A 248 38.60 22.59 -1.36
CA THR A 248 37.92 21.39 -1.84
C THR A 248 36.99 20.83 -0.76
N VAL A 249 35.96 20.09 -1.17
CA VAL A 249 35.09 19.35 -0.25
C VAL A 249 35.92 18.42 0.63
N GLU A 250 36.90 17.72 0.07
CA GLU A 250 37.82 16.83 0.81
C GLU A 250 38.59 17.57 1.91
N GLU A 251 39.19 18.72 1.61
CA GLU A 251 39.91 19.53 2.62
C GLU A 251 38.99 20.00 3.75
N ILE A 252 37.75 20.38 3.42
CA ILE A 252 36.76 20.79 4.42
C ILE A 252 36.40 19.60 5.33
N LEU A 253 36.16 18.42 4.76
CA LEU A 253 35.85 17.20 5.51
C LEU A 253 37.00 16.75 6.41
N GLN A 254 38.24 16.84 5.92
CA GLN A 254 39.43 16.49 6.70
C GLN A 254 39.65 17.44 7.88
N ARG A 255 39.43 18.74 7.69
CA ARG A 255 39.64 19.76 8.73
C ARG A 255 38.51 19.83 9.75
N TYR A 256 37.27 19.62 9.33
CA TYR A 256 36.08 19.95 10.14
C TYR A 256 35.08 18.79 10.30
N GLY A 257 35.25 17.68 9.58
CA GLY A 257 34.31 16.55 9.61
C GLY A 257 34.52 15.57 10.77
N GLY A 258 35.62 15.70 11.51
CA GLY A 258 35.97 14.80 12.62
C GLY A 258 36.26 13.36 12.18
N THR A 259 36.43 12.46 13.15
CA THR A 259 36.75 11.04 12.90
C THR A 259 35.51 10.14 12.82
N GLU A 260 34.35 10.61 13.28
CA GLU A 260 33.11 9.84 13.28
C GLU A 260 32.37 9.96 11.94
N PRO A 261 31.91 8.84 11.34
CA PRO A 261 31.18 8.87 10.06
C PRO A 261 29.94 9.78 10.08
N ALA A 262 29.21 9.84 11.21
CA ALA A 262 28.02 10.68 11.35
C ALA A 262 28.32 12.19 11.23
N SER A 263 29.50 12.61 11.70
CA SER A 263 29.97 13.99 11.61
C SER A 263 30.32 14.35 10.17
N GLN A 264 30.96 13.44 9.45
CA GLN A 264 31.24 13.58 8.02
C GLN A 264 29.94 13.69 7.19
N THR A 265 28.95 12.83 7.44
CA THR A 265 27.63 12.89 6.77
C THR A 265 26.90 14.21 7.05
N SER A 266 26.93 14.68 8.30
CA SER A 266 26.30 15.96 8.69
C SER A 266 26.98 17.14 8.01
N LEU A 267 28.30 17.09 7.83
CA LEU A 267 29.05 18.11 7.10
C LEU A 267 28.73 18.11 5.61
N TYR A 268 28.61 16.95 4.96
CA TYR A 268 28.13 16.86 3.57
C TYR A 268 26.74 17.51 3.38
N ARG A 269 25.79 17.21 4.27
CA ARG A 269 24.45 17.84 4.26
C ARG A 269 24.54 19.35 4.47
N THR A 270 25.48 19.80 5.29
CA THR A 270 25.74 21.21 5.55
C THR A 270 26.27 21.91 4.29
N LEU A 271 27.23 21.32 3.58
CA LEU A 271 27.73 21.88 2.32
C LEU A 271 26.61 21.99 1.27
N GLY A 272 25.77 20.97 1.13
CA GLY A 272 24.59 21.02 0.25
C GLY A 272 23.60 22.13 0.64
N TYR A 273 23.39 22.34 1.94
CA TYR A 273 22.57 23.45 2.46
C TYR A 273 23.17 24.82 2.15
N LEU A 274 24.49 25.00 2.35
CA LEU A 274 25.16 26.26 2.06
C LEU A 274 25.17 26.58 0.55
N LEU A 275 25.32 25.55 -0.30
CA LEU A 275 25.19 25.66 -1.75
C LEU A 275 23.76 26.05 -2.17
N LYS A 276 22.74 25.43 -1.56
CA LYS A 276 21.33 25.73 -1.85
C LYS A 276 20.98 27.21 -1.64
N PHE A 277 21.59 27.86 -0.66
CA PHE A 277 21.34 29.26 -0.32
C PHE A 277 22.44 30.21 -0.79
N ASP A 278 23.30 29.78 -1.73
CA ASP A 278 24.38 30.60 -2.29
C ASP A 278 25.32 31.22 -1.23
N VAL A 279 25.46 30.55 -0.09
CA VAL A 279 26.51 30.86 0.90
C VAL A 279 27.84 30.30 0.44
N LEU A 280 27.79 29.11 -0.16
CA LEU A 280 28.89 28.55 -0.93
C LEU A 280 28.45 28.45 -2.39
N CYS A 281 29.41 28.48 -3.31
CA CYS A 281 29.17 28.23 -4.72
C CYS A 281 30.25 27.33 -5.30
N VAL A 282 29.90 26.68 -6.40
CA VAL A 282 30.85 25.98 -7.27
C VAL A 282 31.12 26.90 -8.45
N LYS A 283 32.37 27.32 -8.67
CA LYS A 283 32.71 28.02 -9.91
C LYS A 283 32.57 27.04 -11.07
N SER A 284 31.64 27.32 -11.98
CA SER A 284 31.58 26.60 -13.25
C SER A 284 32.73 27.09 -14.15
N ASN A 285 33.34 26.19 -14.92
CA ASN A 285 34.33 26.54 -15.94
C ASN A 285 33.80 27.50 -17.03
N LEU A 286 32.52 27.91 -17.00
CA LEU A 286 31.95 28.86 -17.95
C LEU A 286 32.44 30.30 -17.76
N GLU A 287 32.86 30.71 -16.57
CA GLU A 287 33.47 32.05 -16.39
C GLU A 287 34.88 32.15 -16.99
N CYS A 288 35.54 31.02 -17.28
CA CYS A 288 36.85 31.02 -17.94
C CYS A 288 36.76 31.12 -19.47
N GLN A 289 35.58 30.89 -20.08
CA GLN A 289 35.41 30.96 -21.54
C GLN A 289 34.79 32.29 -22.02
N LEU A 290 34.26 33.10 -21.11
CA LEU A 290 33.70 34.41 -21.46
C LEU A 290 34.73 35.55 -21.37
N SER A 291 35.91 35.33 -20.76
CA SER A 291 36.98 36.34 -20.72
C SER A 291 37.94 36.30 -21.92
N GLU A 292 37.91 35.24 -22.75
CA GLU A 292 38.79 35.13 -23.94
C GLU A 292 38.15 35.66 -25.24
N LYS A 293 36.85 35.97 -25.26
CA LYS A 293 36.15 36.47 -26.47
C LYS A 293 35.99 37.98 -26.57
N GLU A 294 36.51 38.76 -25.62
CA GLU A 294 36.48 40.24 -25.65
C GLU A 294 37.84 40.91 -25.97
N TYR A 295 38.83 40.17 -26.48
CA TYR A 295 40.14 40.73 -26.87
C TYR A 295 40.63 40.44 -28.30
N LEU A 296 39.73 40.07 -29.21
CA LEU A 296 40.03 40.11 -30.65
C LEU A 296 38.91 40.85 -31.39
N SER A 297 39.04 42.17 -31.35
CA SER A 297 38.67 43.10 -32.43
C SER A 297 39.31 42.70 -33.75
#